data_AF-A0A950CZB0-F1
#
_entry.id   AF-A0A950CZB0-F1
#
_cell.length_a   1.000
_cell.length_b   1.000
_cell.length_c   1.000
_cell.angle_alpha   90.00
_cell.angle_beta   90.00
_cell.angle_gamma   90.00
#
_symmetry.space_group_name_H-M   'P 1'
#
loop_
_entity.id
_entity.type
_entity.pdbx_description
1 polymer ?
#
loop_
_entity_poly.entity_id
_entity_poly.type
_entity_poly.pdbx_seq_one_letter_code
_entity_poly.pdbx_strand_id
1 'polypeptide(L)'
;MSKIAAGALLLTSSILVFAQSTAAPGEAVYSKHCASCHDSGGLRIPPRSTLQQRTSASILKTLNSGVMQQQAAALSFAERLAVAQWLGRKTAAAVAPSRLTNSCKDTAMREPSGPQPSWTSWGGSLANLRFQTADAAGLTSTDVPHLKLKWVFGVPDVTYVRSQPAVYQGRLLFGGGETLYSIDASSGCTYWATETPAAVRSGISIASPDGKPLAFFGDQAGNVHAVDVATGSPVWQIHADTHSAAIVTGTPVYYNERLYVPVSSFEEMSAVA
;
A
#
# COMPACT_ATOMS: atom_id res chain seq x y z
N MET A 1 -18.87 -26.24 -81.34
CA MET A 1 -19.00 -24.82 -80.97
C MET A 1 -20.08 -24.70 -79.89
N SER A 2 -19.86 -23.88 -78.86
CA SER A 2 -20.68 -23.62 -77.66
C SER A 2 -20.43 -24.51 -76.45
N LYS A 3 -20.28 -24.02 -75.21
CA LYS A 3 -20.00 -22.70 -74.60
C LYS A 3 -19.70 -23.06 -73.12
N ILE A 4 -18.55 -22.67 -72.57
CA ILE A 4 -18.19 -22.90 -71.16
C ILE A 4 -18.72 -21.73 -70.33
N ALA A 5 -19.55 -22.01 -69.31
CA ALA A 5 -20.06 -21.01 -68.38
C ALA A 5 -19.11 -20.88 -67.17
N ALA A 6 -18.58 -19.67 -66.95
CA ALA A 6 -17.76 -19.33 -65.79
C ALA A 6 -18.66 -18.93 -64.61
N GLY A 7 -18.58 -19.66 -63.51
CA GLY A 7 -19.22 -19.30 -62.23
C GLY A 7 -18.34 -18.35 -61.44
N ALA A 8 -18.82 -17.13 -61.19
CA ALA A 8 -18.15 -16.15 -60.32
C ALA A 8 -18.42 -16.49 -58.85
N LEU A 9 -17.35 -16.75 -58.08
CA LEU A 9 -17.40 -17.00 -56.64
C LEU A 9 -17.33 -15.64 -55.90
N LEU A 10 -18.43 -15.20 -55.32
CA LEU A 10 -18.49 -14.00 -54.48
C LEU A 10 -17.98 -14.35 -53.06
N LEU A 11 -16.77 -13.88 -52.73
CA LEU A 11 -16.21 -13.91 -51.38
C LEU A 11 -16.79 -12.75 -50.56
N THR A 12 -17.77 -13.03 -49.70
CA THR A 12 -18.29 -12.08 -48.71
C THR A 12 -17.34 -11.99 -47.51
N SER A 13 -16.52 -10.95 -47.47
CA SER A 13 -15.67 -10.64 -46.33
C SER A 13 -16.53 -10.16 -45.15
N SER A 14 -16.70 -11.01 -44.14
CA SER A 14 -17.45 -10.68 -42.93
C SER A 14 -16.52 -9.93 -41.96
N ILE A 15 -16.71 -8.62 -41.84
CA ILE A 15 -16.02 -7.79 -40.84
C ILE A 15 -16.68 -8.04 -39.48
N LEU A 16 -15.96 -8.69 -38.58
CA LEU A 16 -16.33 -8.81 -37.17
C LEU A 16 -16.15 -7.45 -36.49
N VAL A 17 -17.26 -6.75 -36.25
CA VAL A 17 -17.30 -5.56 -35.39
C VAL A 17 -17.25 -6.03 -33.95
N PHE A 18 -16.11 -5.84 -33.27
CA PHE A 18 -16.04 -5.97 -31.82
C PHE A 18 -16.83 -4.82 -31.19
N ALA A 19 -18.00 -5.12 -30.63
CA ALA A 19 -18.73 -4.16 -29.79
C ALA A 19 -17.90 -3.85 -28.55
N GLN A 20 -17.28 -2.66 -28.51
CA GLN A 20 -16.75 -2.12 -27.27
C GLN A 20 -17.94 -1.81 -26.35
N SER A 21 -18.09 -2.62 -25.30
CA SER A 21 -18.95 -2.29 -24.16
C SER A 21 -18.46 -0.95 -23.59
N THR A 22 -19.18 0.13 -23.89
CA THR A 22 -18.93 1.42 -23.27
C THR A 22 -19.63 1.38 -21.91
N ALA A 23 -18.85 1.23 -20.85
CA ALA A 23 -19.39 1.32 -19.49
C ALA A 23 -20.12 2.65 -19.31
N ALA A 24 -21.19 2.64 -18.50
CA ALA A 24 -21.95 3.85 -18.21
C ALA A 24 -21.03 4.96 -17.67
N PRO A 25 -21.29 6.25 -18.00
CA PRO A 25 -20.51 7.36 -17.47
C PRO A 25 -20.44 7.33 -15.94
N GLY A 26 -19.28 7.62 -15.36
CA GLY A 26 -19.06 7.50 -13.91
C GLY A 26 -20.04 8.29 -13.03
N GLU A 27 -20.52 9.44 -13.52
CA GLU A 27 -21.57 10.24 -12.88
C GLU A 27 -22.91 9.51 -12.79
N ALA A 28 -23.28 8.80 -13.85
CA ALA A 28 -24.52 8.04 -13.90
C ALA A 28 -24.45 6.83 -12.96
N VAL A 29 -23.29 6.16 -12.90
CA VAL A 29 -23.04 5.09 -11.94
C VAL A 29 -23.14 5.63 -10.51
N TYR A 30 -22.54 6.77 -10.21
CA TYR A 30 -22.62 7.40 -8.87
C TYR A 30 -24.05 7.75 -8.48
N SER A 31 -24.78 8.43 -9.38
CA SER A 31 -26.14 8.88 -9.12
C SER A 31 -27.07 7.70 -8.83
N LYS A 32 -26.87 6.59 -9.53
CA LYS A 32 -27.70 5.39 -9.39
C LYS A 32 -27.35 4.53 -8.18
N HIS A 33 -26.07 4.43 -7.81
CA HIS A 33 -25.60 3.44 -6.83
C HIS A 33 -25.00 4.03 -5.54
N CYS A 34 -24.65 5.31 -5.52
CA CYS A 34 -23.84 5.90 -4.44
C CYS A 34 -24.48 7.14 -3.79
N ALA A 35 -25.19 7.97 -4.57
CA ALA A 35 -25.68 9.28 -4.14
C ALA A 35 -26.61 9.22 -2.92
N SER A 36 -27.48 8.21 -2.83
CA SER A 36 -28.44 8.04 -1.73
C SER A 36 -27.80 8.00 -0.34
N CYS A 37 -26.54 7.54 -0.26
CA CYS A 37 -25.78 7.48 1.00
C CYS A 37 -24.74 8.60 1.09
N HIS A 38 -24.05 8.92 -0.01
CA HIS A 38 -22.87 9.77 0.02
C HIS A 38 -23.14 11.26 -0.21
N ASP A 39 -24.30 11.69 -0.72
CA ASP A 39 -24.57 13.13 -0.90
C ASP A 39 -24.85 13.83 0.45
N SER A 40 -25.57 13.17 1.36
CA SER A 40 -25.84 13.66 2.71
C SER A 40 -24.76 13.26 3.73
N GLY A 41 -24.12 12.10 3.53
CA GLY A 41 -23.17 11.53 4.47
C GLY A 41 -23.82 11.05 5.77
N GLY A 42 -23.00 10.62 6.73
CA GLY A 42 -23.44 10.14 8.05
C GLY A 42 -22.28 9.75 8.94
N LEU A 43 -22.56 9.28 10.16
CA LEU A 43 -21.53 8.98 11.17
C LEU A 43 -20.45 7.99 10.67
N ARG A 44 -20.82 7.05 9.80
CA ARG A 44 -19.92 6.08 9.16
C ARG A 44 -19.91 6.16 7.63
N ILE A 45 -20.53 7.20 7.06
CA ILE A 45 -20.65 7.37 5.61
C ILE A 45 -19.98 8.69 5.25
N PRO A 46 -18.78 8.67 4.63
CA PRO A 46 -18.12 9.90 4.23
C PRO A 46 -18.97 10.63 3.17
N PRO A 47 -19.15 11.96 3.29
CA PRO A 47 -19.87 12.71 2.27
C PRO A 47 -19.05 12.76 0.96
N ARG A 48 -19.74 13.06 -0.14
CA ARG A 48 -19.17 13.12 -1.50
C ARG A 48 -17.93 14.01 -1.57
N SER A 49 -17.94 15.14 -0.88
CA SER A 49 -16.81 16.07 -0.81
C SER A 49 -15.54 15.43 -0.23
N THR A 50 -15.67 14.52 0.73
CA THR A 50 -14.55 13.74 1.28
C THR A 50 -14.09 12.68 0.28
N LEU A 51 -15.01 12.03 -0.44
CA LEU A 51 -14.64 11.07 -1.48
C LEU A 51 -13.86 11.73 -2.61
N GLN A 52 -14.24 12.96 -2.99
CA GLN A 52 -13.53 13.76 -4.00
C GLN A 52 -12.11 14.15 -3.60
N GLN A 53 -11.75 14.04 -2.32
CA GLN A 53 -10.37 14.22 -1.86
C GLN A 53 -9.53 12.95 -2.02
N ARG A 54 -10.12 11.80 -2.33
CA ARG A 54 -9.39 10.54 -2.58
C ARG A 54 -8.96 10.45 -4.05
N THR A 55 -7.91 9.69 -4.31
CA THR A 55 -7.50 9.38 -5.69
C THR A 55 -8.48 8.40 -6.32
N SER A 56 -8.65 8.46 -7.64
CA SER A 56 -9.47 7.48 -8.35
C SER A 56 -9.01 6.03 -8.12
N ALA A 57 -7.69 5.81 -8.00
CA ALA A 57 -7.13 4.50 -7.62
C ALA A 57 -7.60 4.04 -6.23
N SER A 58 -7.55 4.92 -5.23
CA SER A 58 -8.01 4.60 -3.87
C SER A 58 -9.52 4.31 -3.82
N ILE A 59 -10.33 5.05 -4.58
CA ILE A 59 -11.77 4.79 -4.67
C ILE A 59 -12.02 3.45 -5.35
N LEU A 60 -11.38 3.18 -6.49
CA LEU A 60 -11.54 1.92 -7.22
C LEU A 60 -11.20 0.73 -6.34
N LYS A 61 -10.10 0.82 -5.60
CA LYS A 61 -9.72 -0.22 -4.66
C LYS A 61 -10.75 -0.43 -3.56
N THR A 62 -11.29 0.66 -3.00
CA THR A 62 -12.33 0.59 -1.98
C THR A 62 -13.57 -0.16 -2.49
N LEU A 63 -13.91 0.01 -3.77
CA LEU A 63 -15.00 -0.70 -4.44
C LEU A 63 -14.67 -2.17 -4.78
N ASN A 64 -13.39 -2.50 -4.99
CA ASN A 64 -12.99 -3.84 -5.40
C ASN A 64 -12.74 -4.80 -4.23
N SER A 65 -12.14 -4.31 -3.15
CA SER A 65 -11.68 -5.14 -2.03
C SER A 65 -11.72 -4.41 -0.68
N GLY A 66 -12.29 -3.20 -0.62
CA GLY A 66 -12.39 -2.42 0.61
C GLY A 66 -13.78 -2.44 1.24
N VAL A 67 -14.01 -1.49 2.13
CA VAL A 67 -15.26 -1.39 2.92
C VAL A 67 -16.54 -1.20 2.09
N MET A 68 -16.42 -0.82 0.81
CA MET A 68 -17.56 -0.67 -0.10
C MET A 68 -17.71 -1.84 -1.08
N GLN A 69 -16.96 -2.93 -0.91
CA GLN A 69 -16.97 -4.06 -1.85
C GLN A 69 -18.37 -4.68 -2.00
N GLN A 70 -19.10 -4.85 -0.90
CA GLN A 70 -20.44 -5.45 -0.93
C GLN A 70 -21.44 -4.54 -1.65
N GLN A 71 -21.40 -3.24 -1.38
CA GLN A 71 -22.24 -2.24 -2.03
C GLN A 71 -21.92 -2.12 -3.53
N ALA A 72 -20.66 -2.38 -3.91
CA ALA A 72 -20.20 -2.38 -5.30
C ALA A 72 -20.32 -3.76 -5.98
N ALA A 73 -20.81 -4.79 -5.30
CA ALA A 73 -20.80 -6.17 -5.80
C ALA A 73 -21.54 -6.33 -7.13
N ALA A 74 -22.66 -5.60 -7.30
CA ALA A 74 -23.46 -5.60 -8.52
C ALA A 74 -22.86 -4.80 -9.69
N LEU A 75 -21.82 -4.00 -9.45
CA LEU A 75 -21.14 -3.23 -10.51
C LEU A 75 -20.09 -4.09 -11.19
N SER A 76 -20.03 -4.00 -12.52
CA SER A 76 -18.90 -4.52 -13.29
C SER A 76 -17.61 -3.76 -12.97
N PHE A 77 -16.46 -4.35 -13.27
CA PHE A 77 -15.17 -3.67 -13.10
C PHE A 77 -15.11 -2.35 -13.85
N ALA A 78 -15.65 -2.30 -15.07
CA ALA A 78 -15.64 -1.10 -15.90
C ALA A 78 -16.50 0.03 -15.29
N GLU A 79 -17.64 -0.30 -14.68
CA GLU A 79 -18.47 0.66 -13.94
C GLU A 79 -17.77 1.15 -12.66
N ARG A 80 -17.13 0.25 -11.90
CA ARG A 80 -16.32 0.62 -10.72
C ARG A 80 -15.19 1.56 -11.10
N LEU A 81 -14.50 1.28 -12.21
CA LEU A 81 -13.44 2.14 -12.74
C LEU A 81 -13.99 3.51 -13.18
N ALA A 82 -15.12 3.53 -13.89
CA ALA A 82 -15.75 4.76 -14.37
C ALA A 82 -16.16 5.69 -13.21
N VAL A 83 -16.85 5.15 -12.19
CA VAL A 83 -17.26 5.95 -11.02
C VAL A 83 -16.05 6.42 -10.22
N ALA A 84 -15.02 5.60 -10.08
CA ALA A 84 -13.81 5.97 -9.37
C ALA A 84 -13.02 7.08 -10.08
N GLN A 85 -12.91 7.02 -11.41
CA GLN A 85 -12.24 8.03 -12.23
C GLN A 85 -12.99 9.37 -12.25
N TRP A 86 -14.32 9.33 -12.20
CA TRP A 86 -15.15 10.53 -12.17
C TRP A 86 -15.18 11.17 -10.78
N LEU A 87 -15.31 10.36 -9.72
CA LEU A 87 -15.46 10.86 -8.34
C LEU A 87 -14.12 11.27 -7.74
N GLY A 88 -13.07 10.50 -7.99
CA GLY A 88 -11.76 10.72 -7.40
C GLY A 88 -10.92 11.74 -8.16
N ARG A 89 -9.93 12.30 -7.48
CA ARG A 89 -8.89 13.08 -8.15
C ARG A 89 -8.25 12.21 -9.23
N LYS A 90 -8.16 12.75 -10.46
CA LYS A 90 -7.42 12.12 -11.57
C LYS A 90 -6.06 11.71 -11.03
N THR A 91 -5.76 10.42 -11.18
CA THR A 91 -4.67 9.69 -10.53
C THR A 91 -3.44 10.56 -10.24
N ALA A 92 -3.04 10.61 -8.96
CA ALA A 92 -1.63 10.34 -8.74
C ALA A 92 -1.43 8.93 -9.28
N ALA A 93 -0.80 8.82 -10.45
CA ALA A 93 -0.18 7.57 -10.85
C ALA A 93 0.64 7.09 -9.66
N ALA A 94 0.81 5.77 -9.59
CA ALA A 94 1.82 5.10 -8.80
C ALA A 94 2.96 6.04 -8.40
N VAL A 95 3.40 6.01 -7.15
CA VAL A 95 4.66 6.65 -6.76
C VAL A 95 5.77 5.88 -7.45
N ALA A 96 5.90 6.09 -8.76
CA ALA A 96 7.08 5.80 -9.51
C ALA A 96 8.21 6.57 -8.80
N PRO A 97 9.43 6.01 -8.75
CA PRO A 97 10.60 6.69 -8.19
C PRO A 97 10.78 8.13 -8.67
N SER A 98 10.22 8.48 -9.84
CA SER A 98 10.16 9.82 -10.43
C SER A 98 9.31 10.87 -9.68
N ARG A 99 8.60 10.50 -8.60
CA ARG A 99 7.84 11.44 -7.74
C ARG A 99 8.46 11.67 -6.36
N LEU A 100 9.59 11.06 -6.03
CA LEU A 100 10.33 11.36 -4.81
C LEU A 100 11.02 12.72 -4.97
N THR A 101 10.32 13.80 -4.65
CA THR A 101 10.87 15.17 -4.74
C THR A 101 11.99 15.41 -3.72
N ASN A 102 12.14 14.53 -2.73
CA ASN A 102 13.13 14.59 -1.65
C ASN A 102 14.11 13.40 -1.66
N SER A 103 14.47 12.86 -2.82
CA SER A 103 15.39 11.71 -2.92
C SER A 103 16.75 11.96 -2.27
N CYS A 104 17.30 10.94 -1.61
CA CYS A 104 18.67 10.95 -1.12
C CYS A 104 19.66 10.91 -2.29
N LYS A 105 20.74 11.70 -2.22
CA LYS A 105 21.80 11.73 -3.23
C LYS A 105 22.71 10.49 -3.16
N ASP A 106 23.00 10.07 -1.94
CA ASP A 106 23.75 8.85 -1.65
C ASP A 106 22.75 7.75 -1.32
N THR A 107 22.83 6.63 -2.02
CA THR A 107 21.93 5.48 -1.87
C THR A 107 22.61 4.29 -1.21
N ALA A 108 23.89 4.40 -0.85
CA ALA A 108 24.62 3.31 -0.21
C ALA A 108 24.01 2.97 1.16
N MET A 109 24.09 1.69 1.53
CA MET A 109 23.89 1.29 2.93
C MET A 109 25.11 1.72 3.73
N ARG A 110 24.89 2.37 4.87
CA ARG A 110 25.98 2.81 5.75
C ARG A 110 26.29 1.70 6.73
N GLU A 111 27.52 1.19 6.70
CA GLU A 111 28.00 0.36 7.79
C GLU A 111 28.22 1.24 9.03
N PRO A 112 27.58 0.93 10.17
CA PRO A 112 27.75 1.69 11.39
C PRO A 112 29.19 1.66 11.90
N SER A 113 29.81 2.83 12.10
CA SER A 113 31.05 2.94 12.87
C SER A 113 30.72 3.10 14.37
N GLY A 114 30.31 2.00 15.02
CA GLY A 114 29.99 1.94 16.46
C GLY A 114 28.53 1.66 16.80
N PRO A 115 28.14 1.70 18.09
CA PRO A 115 26.75 1.54 18.53
C PRO A 115 25.88 2.62 17.86
N GLN A 116 24.75 2.22 17.30
CA GLN A 116 23.77 3.12 16.71
C GLN A 116 22.38 2.81 17.28
N PRO A 117 21.50 3.81 17.37
CA PRO A 117 20.09 3.56 17.61
C PRO A 117 19.57 2.57 16.56
N SER A 118 19.06 1.44 17.04
CA SER A 118 18.54 0.37 16.20
C SER A 118 17.20 -0.07 16.76
N TRP A 119 16.21 -0.22 15.88
CA TRP A 119 14.87 -0.62 16.24
C TRP A 119 14.32 -1.52 15.14
N THR A 120 14.74 -2.78 15.12
CA THR A 120 14.48 -3.69 13.99
C THR A 120 13.23 -4.53 14.16
N SER A 121 12.51 -4.44 15.27
CA SER A 121 11.31 -5.24 15.51
C SER A 121 10.25 -4.47 16.29
N TRP A 122 9.06 -5.06 16.42
CA TRP A 122 8.06 -4.59 17.38
C TRP A 122 8.67 -4.46 18.77
N GLY A 123 8.55 -3.27 19.36
CA GLY A 123 9.13 -2.98 20.69
C GLY A 123 10.65 -2.97 20.79
N GLY A 124 11.37 -2.97 19.66
CA GLY A 124 12.83 -2.80 19.58
C GLY A 124 13.65 -4.08 19.75
N SER A 125 13.08 -5.13 20.34
CA SER A 125 13.71 -6.45 20.46
C SER A 125 12.67 -7.55 20.70
N LEU A 126 13.11 -8.81 20.74
CA LEU A 126 12.25 -9.96 21.10
C LEU A 126 11.66 -9.85 22.52
N ALA A 127 12.31 -9.11 23.42
CA ALA A 127 11.78 -8.85 24.76
C ALA A 127 10.66 -7.80 24.77
N ASN A 128 10.49 -7.05 23.67
CA ASN A 128 9.42 -6.05 23.48
C ASN A 128 9.32 -5.03 24.63
N LEU A 129 10.47 -4.63 25.16
CA LEU A 129 10.55 -3.72 26.32
C LEU A 129 10.25 -2.27 25.94
N ARG A 130 10.22 -1.95 24.64
CA ARG A 130 10.11 -0.58 24.13
C ARG A 130 11.16 0.36 24.75
N PHE A 131 12.36 -0.16 24.96
CA PHE A 131 13.42 0.49 25.71
C PHE A 131 14.70 0.59 24.87
N GLN A 132 15.38 1.71 24.97
CA GLN A 132 16.72 1.94 24.42
C GLN A 132 17.66 2.32 25.57
N THR A 133 18.85 1.72 25.61
CA THR A 133 19.88 2.09 26.57
C THR A 133 20.41 3.50 26.28
N ALA A 134 20.97 4.17 27.28
CA ALA A 134 21.56 5.50 27.09
C ALA A 134 22.66 5.49 26.01
N ASP A 135 23.52 4.46 26.00
CA ASP A 135 24.59 4.29 25.01
C ASP A 135 24.04 4.16 23.58
N ALA A 136 22.95 3.40 23.39
CA ALA A 136 22.34 3.22 22.08
C ALA A 136 21.53 4.45 21.65
N ALA A 137 20.87 5.13 22.60
CA ALA A 137 20.11 6.35 22.33
C ALA A 137 21.00 7.55 22.01
N GLY A 138 22.22 7.58 22.56
CA GLY A 138 23.14 8.72 22.43
C GLY A 138 22.59 10.01 23.05
N LEU A 139 21.66 9.88 24.00
CA LEU A 139 20.94 10.99 24.65
C LEU A 139 20.82 10.74 26.14
N THR A 140 20.90 11.82 26.91
CA THR A 140 20.69 11.87 28.35
C THR A 140 19.40 12.63 28.68
N SER A 141 18.92 12.51 29.92
CA SER A 141 17.75 13.27 30.38
C SER A 141 17.95 14.79 30.32
N THR A 142 19.20 15.27 30.42
CA THR A 142 19.54 16.70 30.31
C THR A 142 19.44 17.23 28.88
N ASP A 143 19.52 16.37 27.86
CA ASP A 143 19.37 16.77 26.46
C ASP A 143 17.90 17.00 26.07
N VAL A 144 16.97 16.29 26.72
CA VAL A 144 15.54 16.25 26.37
C VAL A 144 14.90 17.66 26.29
N PRO A 145 15.10 18.57 27.27
CA PRO A 145 14.53 19.92 27.21
C PRO A 145 15.08 20.79 26.08
N HIS A 146 16.21 20.40 25.46
CA HIS A 146 16.88 21.16 24.40
C HIS A 146 16.63 20.59 23.01
N LEU A 147 15.85 19.50 22.90
CA LEU A 147 15.50 18.91 21.62
C LEU A 147 14.67 19.87 20.78
N LYS A 148 14.97 19.90 19.49
CA LYS A 148 14.24 20.67 18.48
C LYS A 148 13.84 19.78 17.33
N LEU A 149 12.75 20.13 16.66
CA LEU A 149 12.32 19.47 15.44
C LEU A 149 13.45 19.51 14.40
N LYS A 150 13.91 18.34 13.96
CA LYS A 150 14.99 18.24 12.96
C LYS A 150 14.46 18.28 11.53
N TRP A 151 13.40 17.52 11.26
CA TRP A 151 12.75 17.43 9.96
C TRP A 151 11.32 16.92 10.10
N VAL A 152 10.51 17.15 9.07
CA VAL A 152 9.16 16.60 8.93
C VAL A 152 9.08 15.90 7.58
N PHE A 153 8.49 14.70 7.58
CA PHE A 153 8.20 13.95 6.37
C PHE A 153 6.70 13.94 6.13
N GLY A 154 6.25 14.58 5.05
CA GLY A 154 4.85 14.55 4.63
C GLY A 154 4.57 13.29 3.81
N VAL A 155 3.71 12.41 4.31
CA VAL A 155 3.29 11.22 3.56
C VAL A 155 2.15 11.61 2.60
N PRO A 156 2.32 11.45 1.29
CA PRO A 156 1.29 11.85 0.32
C PRO A 156 -0.01 11.05 0.48
N ASP A 157 -1.15 11.71 0.28
CA ASP A 157 -2.47 11.10 0.11
C ASP A 157 -2.97 10.16 1.24
N VAL A 158 -2.38 10.26 2.44
CA VAL A 158 -2.82 9.54 3.64
C VAL A 158 -3.23 10.50 4.76
N THR A 159 -4.21 10.09 5.58
CA THR A 159 -4.68 10.86 6.74
C THR A 159 -4.18 10.29 8.07
N TYR A 160 -3.57 9.11 8.05
CA TYR A 160 -2.95 8.49 9.22
C TYR A 160 -1.81 7.56 8.78
N VAL A 161 -0.80 7.43 9.64
CA VAL A 161 0.32 6.49 9.52
C VAL A 161 0.25 5.59 10.75
N ARG A 162 -0.04 4.30 10.54
CA ARG A 162 -0.23 3.32 11.64
C ARG A 162 0.89 2.30 11.77
N SER A 163 1.76 2.20 10.77
CA SER A 163 2.90 1.30 10.80
C SER A 163 3.91 1.77 11.85
N GLN A 164 4.33 0.87 12.74
CA GLN A 164 5.48 1.13 13.60
C GLN A 164 6.74 1.12 12.73
N PRO A 165 7.54 2.20 12.74
CA PRO A 165 8.76 2.23 11.96
C PRO A 165 9.80 1.22 12.48
N ALA A 166 10.67 0.78 11.58
CA ALA A 166 11.92 0.13 11.92
C ALA A 166 13.12 1.05 11.61
N VAL A 167 14.15 1.00 12.44
CA VAL A 167 15.42 1.70 12.22
C VAL A 167 16.55 0.69 12.08
N TYR A 168 17.25 0.72 10.95
CA TYR A 168 18.36 -0.17 10.66
C TYR A 168 19.42 0.54 9.83
N GLN A 169 20.67 0.55 10.30
CA GLN A 169 21.82 1.19 9.61
C GLN A 169 21.53 2.63 9.13
N GLY A 170 20.91 3.44 9.99
CA GLY A 170 20.58 4.84 9.69
C GLY A 170 19.36 5.04 8.78
N ARG A 171 18.70 3.96 8.33
CA ARG A 171 17.45 4.01 7.58
C ARG A 171 16.25 3.85 8.48
N LEU A 172 15.21 4.63 8.24
CA LEU A 172 13.91 4.51 8.87
C LEU A 172 12.90 3.98 7.85
N LEU A 173 12.38 2.78 8.08
CA LEU A 173 11.42 2.11 7.21
C LEU A 173 10.03 2.13 7.84
N PHE A 174 9.01 2.52 7.08
CA PHE A 174 7.64 2.57 7.58
C PHE A 174 6.59 2.52 6.47
N GLY A 175 5.42 1.98 6.80
CA GLY A 175 4.25 1.97 5.93
C GLY A 175 3.45 3.27 5.99
N GLY A 176 3.17 3.86 4.84
CA GLY A 176 2.31 5.02 4.66
C GLY A 176 1.27 4.76 3.58
N GLY A 177 0.06 4.34 3.97
CA GLY A 177 -0.93 3.89 3.00
C GLY A 177 -0.42 2.65 2.26
N GLU A 178 -0.50 2.65 0.93
CA GLU A 178 -0.08 1.55 0.03
C GLU A 178 1.40 1.62 -0.35
N THR A 179 2.21 2.30 0.45
CA THR A 179 3.61 2.51 0.16
C THR A 179 4.46 2.20 1.38
N LEU A 180 5.50 1.40 1.20
CA LEU A 180 6.59 1.26 2.15
C LEU A 180 7.68 2.27 1.80
N TYR A 181 8.04 3.12 2.75
CA TYR A 181 9.10 4.10 2.60
C TYR A 181 10.38 3.62 3.27
N SER A 182 11.52 4.00 2.71
CA SER A 182 12.82 3.98 3.38
C SER A 182 13.46 5.35 3.26
N ILE A 183 13.68 5.99 4.41
CA ILE A 183 14.23 7.35 4.48
C ILE A 183 15.51 7.37 5.32
N ASP A 184 16.38 8.35 5.09
CA ASP A 184 17.52 8.61 5.96
C ASP A 184 17.02 9.20 7.28
N ALA A 185 17.28 8.51 8.40
CA ALA A 185 16.80 8.93 9.71
C ALA A 185 17.37 10.31 10.14
N SER A 186 18.52 10.70 9.59
CA SER A 186 19.20 11.94 9.97
C SER A 186 18.66 13.17 9.25
N SER A 187 18.19 13.03 8.02
CA SER A 187 17.82 14.14 7.11
C SER A 187 16.38 14.07 6.61
N GLY A 188 15.73 12.91 6.65
CA GLY A 188 14.39 12.69 6.12
C GLY A 188 14.33 12.61 4.59
N CYS A 189 15.46 12.54 3.88
CA CYS A 189 15.45 12.27 2.44
C CYS A 189 15.01 10.81 2.17
N THR A 190 14.40 10.56 1.02
CA THR A 190 13.91 9.23 0.66
C THR A 190 14.95 8.44 -0.14
N TYR A 191 15.31 7.25 0.31
CA TYR A 191 16.12 6.32 -0.49
C TYR A 191 15.28 5.65 -1.56
N TRP A 192 14.14 5.11 -1.15
CA TRP A 192 13.19 4.43 -2.04
C TRP A 192 11.79 4.42 -1.42
N ALA A 193 10.79 4.20 -2.27
CA ALA A 193 9.41 4.00 -1.91
C ALA A 193 8.87 2.85 -2.76
N THR A 194 8.38 1.79 -2.10
CA THR A 194 7.89 0.58 -2.75
C THR A 194 6.38 0.50 -2.61
N GLU A 195 5.70 0.32 -3.74
CA GLU A 195 4.26 0.13 -3.74
C GLU A 195 3.87 -1.26 -3.25
N THR A 196 2.73 -1.32 -2.59
CA THR A 196 2.18 -2.54 -2.01
C THR A 196 0.72 -2.69 -2.43
N PRO A 197 0.22 -3.93 -2.63
CA PRO A 197 -1.14 -4.16 -3.05
C PRO A 197 -2.17 -3.60 -2.07
N ALA A 198 -1.85 -3.65 -0.77
CA ALA A 198 -2.67 -3.07 0.28
C ALA A 198 -1.94 -2.21 1.27
N ALA A 199 -2.71 -1.45 2.07
CA ALA A 199 -2.11 -0.51 2.98
C ALA A 199 -1.24 -1.24 4.00
N VAL A 200 0.00 -0.77 4.19
CA VAL A 200 0.95 -1.32 5.14
C VAL A 200 0.58 -0.81 6.52
N ARG A 201 -0.15 -1.66 7.26
CA ARG A 201 -0.60 -1.34 8.62
C ARG A 201 0.27 -1.97 9.70
N SER A 202 0.89 -3.12 9.43
CA SER A 202 1.78 -3.76 10.40
C SER A 202 2.98 -2.86 10.72
N GLY A 203 3.67 -3.15 11.83
CA GLY A 203 5.05 -2.70 11.97
C GLY A 203 5.96 -3.39 10.95
N ILE A 204 7.18 -2.85 10.83
CA ILE A 204 8.23 -3.43 10.00
C ILE A 204 9.19 -4.20 10.91
N SER A 205 9.56 -5.41 10.51
CA SER A 205 10.61 -6.19 11.15
C SER A 205 11.77 -6.39 10.19
N ILE A 206 13.00 -6.22 10.66
CA ILE A 206 14.21 -6.38 9.87
C ILE A 206 15.04 -7.50 10.47
N ALA A 207 15.43 -8.45 9.63
CA ALA A 207 16.39 -9.48 9.98
C ALA A 207 17.24 -9.83 8.75
N SER A 208 18.35 -10.54 8.99
CA SER A 208 19.31 -10.88 7.93
C SER A 208 19.41 -12.41 7.74
N PRO A 209 18.37 -13.08 7.19
CA PRO A 209 18.52 -14.48 6.77
C PRO A 209 19.68 -14.58 5.78
N ASP A 210 20.56 -15.56 5.99
CA ASP A 210 21.76 -15.78 5.17
C ASP A 210 22.65 -14.54 5.01
N GLY A 211 22.65 -13.65 6.00
CA GLY A 211 23.43 -12.41 5.98
C GLY A 211 22.85 -11.28 5.12
N LYS A 212 21.69 -11.48 4.47
CA LYS A 212 21.05 -10.45 3.64
C LYS A 212 19.93 -9.73 4.40
N PRO A 213 20.02 -8.40 4.63
CA PRO A 213 19.00 -7.67 5.38
C PRO A 213 17.69 -7.55 4.59
N LEU A 214 16.63 -8.15 5.13
CA LEU A 214 15.28 -8.10 4.59
C LEU A 214 14.34 -7.40 5.57
N ALA A 215 13.39 -6.62 5.03
CA ALA A 215 12.28 -6.05 5.77
C ALA A 215 11.01 -6.89 5.53
N PHE A 216 10.41 -7.34 6.62
CA PHE A 216 9.19 -8.13 6.67
C PHE A 216 8.04 -7.29 7.21
N PHE A 217 6.91 -7.35 6.54
CA PHE A 217 5.70 -6.63 6.93
C PHE A 217 4.47 -7.29 6.32
N GLY A 218 3.29 -6.89 6.78
CA GLY A 218 2.03 -7.31 6.22
C GLY A 218 1.13 -6.14 5.86
N ASP A 219 0.15 -6.43 5.01
CA ASP A 219 -0.80 -5.45 4.51
C ASP A 219 -2.26 -5.80 4.86
N GLN A 220 -3.14 -4.83 4.61
CA GLN A 220 -4.57 -4.98 4.88
C GLN A 220 -5.32 -5.86 3.87
N ALA A 221 -4.65 -6.48 2.89
CA ALA A 221 -5.23 -7.51 2.04
C ALA A 221 -4.70 -8.90 2.42
N GLY A 222 -4.19 -9.06 3.64
CA GLY A 222 -3.75 -10.35 4.15
C GLY A 222 -2.41 -10.83 3.57
N ASN A 223 -1.70 -9.98 2.83
CA ASN A 223 -0.40 -10.38 2.29
C ASN A 223 0.71 -10.14 3.32
N VAL A 224 1.72 -11.00 3.25
CA VAL A 224 3.01 -10.86 3.93
C VAL A 224 4.07 -10.66 2.86
N HIS A 225 4.96 -9.71 3.09
CA HIS A 225 5.98 -9.29 2.16
C HIS A 225 7.35 -9.42 2.77
N ALA A 226 8.33 -9.75 1.93
CA ALA A 226 9.73 -9.45 2.19
C ALA A 226 10.28 -8.57 1.07
N VAL A 227 10.96 -7.50 1.47
CA VAL A 227 11.69 -6.63 0.54
C VAL A 227 13.15 -6.52 0.99
N ASP A 228 14.03 -6.27 0.03
CA ASP A 228 15.42 -5.94 0.28
C ASP A 228 15.53 -4.56 0.95
N VAL A 229 16.20 -4.46 2.10
CA VAL A 229 16.26 -3.20 2.89
C VAL A 229 16.98 -2.07 2.14
N ALA A 230 17.99 -2.42 1.34
CA ALA A 230 18.82 -1.43 0.65
C ALA A 230 18.08 -0.79 -0.53
N THR A 231 17.31 -1.59 -1.27
CA THR A 231 16.71 -1.19 -2.56
C THR A 231 15.19 -1.06 -2.53
N GLY A 232 14.51 -1.66 -1.55
CA GLY A 232 13.05 -1.77 -1.51
C GLY A 232 12.49 -2.79 -2.50
N SER A 233 13.36 -3.53 -3.20
CA SER A 233 12.93 -4.50 -4.21
C SER A 233 12.19 -5.67 -3.56
N PRO A 234 11.05 -6.13 -4.12
CA PRO A 234 10.35 -7.29 -3.61
C PRO A 234 11.22 -8.54 -3.74
N VAL A 235 11.30 -9.31 -2.66
CA VAL A 235 11.97 -10.63 -2.64
C VAL A 235 10.93 -11.73 -2.76
N TRP A 236 9.87 -11.66 -1.97
CA TRP A 236 8.72 -12.54 -2.07
C TRP A 236 7.47 -11.89 -1.46
N GLN A 237 6.32 -12.43 -1.85
CA GLN A 237 5.02 -12.11 -1.26
C GLN A 237 4.23 -13.41 -1.12
N ILE A 238 3.55 -13.58 0.01
CA ILE A 238 2.59 -14.67 0.23
C ILE A 238 1.28 -14.11 0.77
N HIS A 239 0.18 -14.83 0.55
CA HIS A 239 -1.08 -14.57 1.23
C HIS A 239 -1.13 -15.41 2.51
N ALA A 240 -1.31 -14.76 3.66
CA ALA A 240 -1.10 -15.39 4.96
C ALA A 240 -2.17 -16.45 5.31
N ASP A 241 -3.39 -16.26 4.81
CA ASP A 241 -4.55 -17.06 5.15
C ASP A 241 -5.54 -17.02 3.98
N THR A 242 -6.21 -18.13 3.66
CA THR A 242 -7.15 -18.21 2.53
C THR A 242 -8.50 -17.55 2.82
N HIS A 243 -8.77 -17.20 4.07
CA HIS A 243 -10.01 -16.55 4.46
C HIS A 243 -10.12 -15.16 3.82
N SER A 244 -11.24 -14.92 3.12
CA SER A 244 -11.44 -13.69 2.33
C SER A 244 -11.37 -12.38 3.13
N ALA A 245 -11.63 -12.43 4.44
CA ALA A 245 -11.54 -11.29 5.35
C ALA A 245 -10.19 -11.17 6.06
N ALA A 246 -9.20 -11.99 5.72
CA ALA A 246 -7.88 -11.99 6.36
C ALA A 246 -7.14 -10.67 6.11
N ILE A 247 -6.53 -10.16 7.18
CA ILE A 247 -5.70 -8.96 7.18
C ILE A 247 -4.46 -9.22 8.04
N VAL A 248 -3.34 -8.57 7.72
CA VAL A 248 -2.15 -8.60 8.57
C VAL A 248 -1.97 -7.22 9.20
N THR A 249 -2.28 -7.14 10.50
CA THR A 249 -2.14 -5.88 11.27
C THR A 249 -1.10 -5.96 12.37
N GLY A 250 -0.80 -7.16 12.86
CA GLY A 250 0.31 -7.37 13.79
C GLY A 250 1.64 -7.40 13.05
N THR A 251 2.70 -6.98 13.74
CA THR A 251 4.06 -6.95 13.20
C THR A 251 4.62 -8.37 13.13
N PRO A 252 5.09 -8.85 11.96
CA PRO A 252 5.79 -10.13 11.87
C PRO A 252 7.02 -10.16 12.77
N VAL A 253 7.40 -11.31 13.31
CA VAL A 253 8.61 -11.47 14.13
C VAL A 253 9.50 -12.54 13.53
N TYR A 254 10.75 -12.20 13.23
CA TYR A 254 11.74 -13.18 12.78
C TYR A 254 12.52 -13.72 13.98
N TYR A 255 12.53 -15.04 14.15
CA TYR A 255 13.23 -15.72 15.24
C TYR A 255 13.62 -17.13 14.81
N ASN A 256 14.87 -17.53 15.06
CA ASN A 256 15.42 -18.86 14.73
C ASN A 256 15.04 -19.33 13.32
N GLU A 257 15.38 -18.51 12.31
CA GLU A 257 15.15 -18.81 10.89
C GLU A 257 13.68 -18.95 10.49
N ARG A 258 12.76 -18.45 11.31
CA ARG A 258 11.32 -18.49 11.08
C ARG A 258 10.70 -17.12 11.21
N LEU A 259 9.80 -16.80 10.29
CA LEU A 259 8.96 -15.62 10.37
C LEU A 259 7.59 -15.99 10.95
N TYR A 260 7.29 -15.46 12.13
CA TYR A 260 6.01 -15.62 12.79
C TYR A 260 5.10 -14.46 12.39
N VAL A 261 3.99 -14.75 11.74
CA VAL A 261 3.07 -13.74 11.21
C VAL A 261 1.74 -13.84 11.95
N PRO A 262 1.35 -12.81 12.72
CA PRO A 262 0.02 -12.74 13.29
C PRO A 262 -1.00 -12.37 12.20
N VAL A 263 -2.01 -13.22 12.02
CA VAL A 263 -3.15 -12.96 11.12
C VAL A 263 -4.34 -12.49 11.94
N SER A 264 -5.08 -11.53 11.42
CA SER A 264 -6.36 -11.08 11.96
C SER A 264 -7.42 -11.14 10.86
N SER A 265 -8.68 -10.95 11.21
CA SER A 265 -9.76 -10.90 10.25
C SER A 265 -10.65 -9.69 10.50
N PHE A 266 -11.40 -9.29 9.46
CA PHE A 266 -12.53 -8.37 9.60
C PHE A 266 -13.88 -9.12 9.65
N GLU A 267 -13.91 -10.33 10.20
CA GLU A 267 -15.10 -11.19 10.23
C GLU A 267 -16.31 -10.54 10.91
N GLU A 268 -16.12 -9.79 12.00
CA GLU A 268 -17.23 -9.11 12.68
C GLU A 268 -17.96 -8.11 11.77
N MET A 269 -17.24 -7.45 10.86
CA MET A 269 -17.86 -6.56 9.87
C MET A 269 -18.49 -7.35 8.72
N SER A 270 -17.95 -8.52 8.38
CA SER A 270 -18.50 -9.41 7.35
C SER A 270 -19.74 -10.17 7.80
N ALA A 271 -19.92 -10.41 9.10
CA ALA A 271 -21.05 -11.16 9.67
C ALA A 271 -22.34 -10.34 9.80
N VAL A 272 -22.26 -9.01 9.68
CA VAL A 272 -23.40 -8.08 9.75
C VAL A 272 -23.88 -7.66 8.35
N ALA A 273 -23.19 -8.12 7.30
CA ALA A 273 -23.49 -7.80 5.91
C ALA A 273 -24.48 -8.78 5.26
#